data_AF-A0A7L5SYF7-F1
#
_entry.id   AF-A0A7L5SYF7-F1
#
_cell.length_a   1.000
_cell.length_b   1.000
_cell.length_c   1.000
_cell.angle_alpha   90.00
_cell.angle_beta   90.00
_cell.angle_gamma   90.00
#
_symmetry.space_group_name_H-M   'P 1'
#
loop_
_entity.id
_entity.type
_entity.pdbx_description
1 polymer ?
#
loop_
_entity_poly.entity_id
_entity_poly.type
_entity_poly.pdbx_seq_one_letter_code
_entity_poly.pdbx_strand_id
1 'polypeptide(L)'
;MAIGLAMWNRIMVWAREQLFPWVAEHLPWMSETVKLAFTALDKYATAVRRNVKAAWKQLRSYLLEQVIEFEKGLAPNTYVRRMTALMKNHLRSDAPVKRIVVEEDVAWDDLPEKYRQSLVAGDGGSYRMDVTRMRDQELEE
;
A
#
# COMPACT_ATOMS: atom_id res chain seq x y z
N MET A 1 -5.07 -1.58 5.08
CA MET A 1 -6.19 -1.58 4.11
C MET A 1 -5.76 -1.85 2.66
N ALA A 2 -4.59 -1.41 2.18
CA ALA A 2 -4.16 -1.67 0.79
C ALA A 2 -3.95 -3.18 0.46
N ILE A 3 -3.46 -3.97 1.42
CA ILE A 3 -3.16 -5.41 1.24
C ILE A 3 -4.44 -6.21 0.89
N GLY A 4 -5.58 -5.89 1.49
CA GLY A 4 -6.84 -6.58 1.22
C GLY A 4 -7.36 -6.38 -0.21
N LEU A 5 -7.12 -5.19 -0.78
CA LEU A 5 -7.51 -4.89 -2.16
C LEU A 5 -6.57 -5.57 -3.16
N ALA A 6 -5.26 -5.59 -2.94
CA ALA A 6 -4.33 -6.31 -3.82
C ALA A 6 -4.64 -7.83 -3.84
N MET A 7 -5.03 -8.38 -2.69
CA MET A 7 -5.36 -9.80 -2.57
C MET A 7 -6.71 -10.17 -3.20
N TRP A 8 -7.62 -9.21 -3.40
CA TRP A 8 -8.94 -9.46 -3.98
C TRP A 8 -8.88 -10.08 -5.39
N ASN A 9 -7.92 -9.66 -6.23
CA ASN A 9 -7.77 -10.26 -7.56
C ASN A 9 -7.42 -11.76 -7.46
N ARG A 10 -6.52 -12.12 -6.55
CA ARG A 10 -6.15 -13.53 -6.29
C ARG A 10 -7.33 -14.33 -5.75
N ILE A 11 -8.11 -13.75 -4.85
CA ILE A 11 -9.33 -14.37 -4.31
C ILE A 11 -10.36 -14.62 -5.44
N MET A 12 -10.55 -13.66 -6.35
CA MET A 12 -11.46 -13.79 -7.49
C MET A 12 -10.99 -14.82 -8.54
N VAL A 13 -9.68 -14.98 -8.72
CA VAL A 13 -9.11 -16.03 -9.58
C VAL A 13 -9.36 -17.40 -8.94
N TRP A 14 -8.97 -17.58 -7.68
CA TRP A 14 -9.23 -18.80 -6.93
C TRP A 14 -10.73 -19.16 -6.89
N ALA A 15 -11.60 -18.18 -6.68
CA ALA A 15 -13.04 -18.41 -6.63
C ALA A 15 -13.58 -18.94 -7.96
N ARG A 16 -13.08 -18.45 -9.10
CA ARG A 16 -13.48 -18.93 -10.43
C ARG A 16 -12.93 -20.31 -10.76
N GLU A 17 -11.69 -20.59 -10.37
CA GLU A 17 -11.00 -21.83 -10.73
C GLU A 17 -11.36 -23.00 -9.82
N GLN A 18 -11.65 -22.74 -8.54
CA GLN A 18 -11.81 -23.78 -7.52
C GLN A 18 -13.20 -23.72 -6.88
N LEU A 19 -13.60 -22.56 -6.35
CA LEU A 19 -14.82 -22.46 -5.54
C LEU A 19 -16.10 -22.63 -6.37
N PHE A 20 -16.23 -21.92 -7.49
CA PHE A 20 -17.46 -21.99 -8.29
C PHE A 20 -17.71 -23.37 -8.92
N PRO A 21 -16.68 -24.06 -9.47
CA PRO A 21 -16.84 -25.45 -9.91
C PRO A 21 -17.25 -26.38 -8.76
N TRP A 22 -16.57 -26.29 -7.62
CA TRP A 22 -16.87 -27.11 -6.44
C TRP A 22 -18.30 -26.90 -5.92
N VAL A 23 -18.76 -25.64 -5.84
CA VAL A 23 -20.13 -25.32 -5.43
C VAL A 23 -21.14 -25.79 -6.49
N ALA A 24 -20.83 -25.67 -7.77
CA ALA A 24 -21.72 -26.16 -8.83
C ALA A 24 -21.88 -27.68 -8.80
N GLU A 25 -20.81 -28.41 -8.44
CA GLU A 25 -20.81 -29.88 -8.36
C GLU A 25 -21.49 -30.40 -7.09
N HIS A 26 -21.21 -29.81 -5.93
CA HIS A 26 -21.68 -30.34 -4.64
C HIS A 26 -22.91 -29.63 -4.07
N LEU A 27 -23.14 -28.36 -4.42
CA LEU A 27 -24.23 -27.52 -3.87
C LEU A 27 -24.88 -26.65 -4.98
N PRO A 28 -25.49 -27.27 -6.01
CA PRO A 28 -25.98 -26.56 -7.19
C PRO A 28 -27.03 -25.49 -6.86
N TRP A 29 -27.86 -25.70 -5.83
CA TRP A 29 -28.86 -24.74 -5.36
C TRP A 29 -28.26 -23.47 -4.72
N MET A 30 -26.99 -23.49 -4.31
CA MET A 30 -26.27 -22.31 -3.78
C MET A 30 -25.39 -21.63 -4.82
N SER A 31 -25.16 -22.26 -5.98
CA SER A 31 -24.21 -21.77 -7.00
C SER A 31 -24.50 -20.32 -7.40
N GLU A 32 -25.78 -20.00 -7.59
CA GLU A 32 -26.21 -18.67 -7.99
C GLU A 32 -26.07 -17.64 -6.85
N THR A 33 -26.41 -18.01 -5.62
CA THR A 33 -26.22 -17.17 -4.43
C THR A 33 -24.75 -16.83 -4.19
N VAL A 34 -23.86 -17.82 -4.33
CA VAL A 34 -22.42 -17.64 -4.15
C VAL A 34 -21.86 -16.72 -5.24
N LYS A 35 -22.24 -16.90 -6.50
CA LYS A 35 -21.84 -16.00 -7.60
C LYS A 35 -22.31 -14.56 -7.34
N LEU A 36 -23.57 -14.37 -6.95
CA LEU A 36 -24.13 -13.06 -6.63
C LEU A 36 -23.37 -12.37 -5.48
N ALA A 37 -23.02 -13.11 -4.43
CA ALA A 37 -22.24 -12.57 -3.31
C ALA A 37 -20.86 -12.07 -3.76
N PHE A 38 -20.13 -12.85 -4.56
CA PHE A 38 -18.83 -12.45 -5.09
C PHE A 38 -18.93 -11.28 -6.08
N THR A 39 -19.98 -11.23 -6.92
CA THR A 39 -20.23 -10.08 -7.81
C THR A 39 -20.53 -8.81 -7.02
N ALA A 40 -21.31 -8.89 -5.94
CA ALA A 40 -21.59 -7.75 -5.08
C ALA A 40 -20.29 -7.23 -4.42
N LEU A 41 -19.50 -8.13 -3.85
CA LEU A 41 -18.20 -7.78 -3.24
C LEU A 41 -17.23 -7.17 -4.25
N ASP A 42 -17.18 -7.69 -5.47
CA ASP A 42 -16.31 -7.18 -6.54
C ASP A 42 -16.67 -5.75 -6.94
N LYS A 43 -17.97 -5.43 -6.98
CA LYS A 43 -18.45 -4.06 -7.22
C LYS A 43 -17.95 -3.09 -6.16
N TYR A 44 -18.02 -3.48 -4.88
CA TYR A 44 -17.50 -2.66 -3.79
C TYR A 44 -15.97 -2.53 -3.86
N ALA A 45 -15.25 -3.63 -4.05
CA ALA A 45 -13.80 -3.64 -4.16
C ALA A 45 -13.31 -2.72 -5.30
N THR A 46 -13.96 -2.81 -6.46
CA THR A 46 -13.67 -1.96 -7.63
C THR A 46 -13.98 -0.48 -7.36
N ALA A 47 -15.12 -0.18 -6.72
CA ALA A 47 -15.47 1.20 -6.35
C ALA A 47 -14.45 1.79 -5.36
N VAL A 48 -14.03 1.02 -4.36
CA VAL A 48 -13.00 1.44 -3.41
C VAL A 48 -11.67 1.67 -4.11
N ARG A 49 -11.20 0.74 -4.96
CA ARG A 49 -9.97 0.94 -5.76
C ARG A 49 -10.04 2.21 -6.60
N ARG A 50 -11.16 2.47 -7.25
CA ARG A 50 -11.36 3.68 -8.07
C ARG A 50 -11.27 4.95 -7.22
N ASN A 51 -11.90 4.96 -6.05
CA ASN A 51 -11.86 6.10 -5.14
C ASN A 51 -10.44 6.34 -4.61
N VAL A 52 -9.72 5.28 -4.25
CA VAL A 52 -8.32 5.36 -3.83
C VAL A 52 -7.45 5.91 -4.96
N LYS A 53 -7.61 5.41 -6.19
CA LYS A 53 -6.88 5.91 -7.37
C LYS A 53 -7.20 7.37 -7.67
N ALA A 54 -8.46 7.79 -7.52
CA ALA A 54 -8.87 9.18 -7.71
C ALA A 54 -8.27 10.10 -6.63
N ALA A 55 -8.32 9.69 -5.36
CA ALA A 55 -7.71 10.41 -4.26
C ALA A 55 -6.18 10.51 -4.42
N TRP A 56 -5.54 9.41 -4.83
CA TRP A 56 -4.10 9.39 -5.13
C TRP A 56 -3.75 10.32 -6.29
N LYS A 57 -4.52 10.32 -7.39
CA LYS A 57 -4.30 11.22 -8.52
C LYS A 57 -4.40 12.70 -8.11
N GLN A 58 -5.34 13.04 -7.23
CA GLN A 58 -5.44 14.39 -6.66
C GLN A 58 -4.25 14.71 -5.75
N LEU A 59 -3.83 13.78 -4.89
CA LEU A 59 -2.67 13.98 -4.03
C LEU A 59 -1.38 14.13 -4.86
N ARG A 60 -1.20 13.31 -5.90
CA ARG A 60 -0.03 13.26 -6.77
C ARG A 60 0.21 14.55 -7.54
N SER A 61 -0.82 15.34 -7.84
CA SER A 61 -0.65 16.64 -8.50
C SER A 61 0.06 17.67 -7.61
N TYR A 62 -0.03 17.50 -6.29
CA TYR A 62 0.62 18.35 -5.29
C TYR A 62 1.87 17.71 -4.69
N LEU A 63 1.92 16.39 -4.60
CA LEU A 63 3.04 15.63 -4.05
C LEU A 63 4.16 15.52 -5.10
N LEU A 64 5.26 16.23 -4.87
CA LEU A 64 6.46 16.17 -5.72
C LEU A 64 7.22 14.87 -5.48
N GLU A 65 7.51 14.59 -4.21
CA GLU A 65 8.31 13.46 -3.77
C GLU A 65 7.86 13.04 -2.37
N GLN A 66 7.84 11.75 -2.10
CA GLN A 66 7.65 11.20 -0.77
C GLN A 66 8.62 10.06 -0.56
N VAL A 67 9.44 10.21 0.47
CA VAL A 67 10.52 9.30 0.80
C VAL A 67 10.34 8.85 2.24
N ILE A 68 10.51 7.55 2.47
CA ILE A 68 10.67 7.01 3.81
C ILE A 68 12.11 6.53 3.95
N GLU A 69 12.79 7.03 4.97
CA GLU A 69 14.12 6.61 5.38
C GLU A 69 14.02 5.89 6.72
N PHE A 70 14.68 4.74 6.83
CA PHE A 70 14.84 4.03 8.09
C PHE A 70 16.27 4.19 8.59
N GLU A 71 16.41 4.60 9.83
CA GLU A 71 17.68 4.83 10.52
C GLU A 71 17.67 4.14 11.89
N LYS A 72 18.86 3.78 12.39
CA LYS A 72 18.99 3.36 13.80
C LYS A 72 18.73 4.56 14.70
N GLY A 73 17.86 4.39 15.68
CA GLY A 73 17.62 5.38 16.71
C GLY A 73 18.82 5.51 17.66
N LEU A 74 18.80 6.58 18.45
CA LEU A 74 19.87 6.90 19.41
C LEU A 74 19.92 5.92 20.59
N ALA A 75 18.81 5.26 20.90
CA ALA A 75 18.72 4.27 21.97
C ALA A 75 18.92 2.83 21.43
N PRO A 76 19.45 1.90 22.24
CA PRO A 76 19.64 0.51 21.83
C PRO A 76 18.30 -0.12 21.42
N ASN A 77 18.30 -0.82 20.28
CA ASN A 77 17.13 -1.48 19.70
C ASN A 77 15.97 -0.54 19.32
N THR A 78 16.26 0.75 19.10
CA THR A 78 15.28 1.70 18.55
C THR A 78 15.57 1.98 17.09
N TYR A 79 14.52 2.16 16.30
CA TYR A 79 14.59 2.45 14.88
C TYR A 79 13.67 3.61 14.58
N VAL A 80 14.15 4.56 13.78
CA VAL A 80 13.38 5.74 13.41
C VAL A 80 12.98 5.61 11.96
N ARG A 81 11.69 5.78 11.71
CA ARG A 81 11.15 5.96 10.36
C ARG A 81 10.94 7.44 10.12
N ARG A 82 11.77 8.02 9.26
CA ARG A 82 11.65 9.40 8.81
C ARG A 82 10.91 9.44 7.47
N MET A 83 9.69 9.93 7.48
CA MET A 83 8.95 10.22 6.26
C MET A 83 9.16 11.69 5.86
N THR A 84 9.79 11.92 4.73
CA THR A 84 9.91 13.24 4.12
C THR A 84 8.97 13.34 2.93
N ALA A 85 8.05 14.30 2.95
CA ALA A 85 7.16 14.63 1.83
C ALA A 85 7.43 16.06 1.34
N LEU A 86 7.62 16.22 0.04
CA LEU A 86 7.73 17.51 -0.64
C LEU A 86 6.42 17.78 -1.36
N MET A 87 5.77 18.90 -1.03
CA MET A 87 4.48 19.28 -1.61
C MET A 87 4.52 20.68 -2.22
N LYS A 88 3.90 20.84 -3.40
CA LYS A 88 3.56 22.14 -3.96
C LYS A 88 2.46 22.77 -3.15
N ASN A 89 2.60 24.07 -2.86
CA ASN A 89 1.58 24.81 -2.15
C ASN A 89 0.43 25.16 -3.11
N HIS A 90 -0.77 24.61 -2.88
CA HIS A 90 -1.91 24.79 -3.79
C HIS A 90 -2.51 26.21 -3.79
N LEU A 91 -2.15 27.06 -2.82
CA LEU A 91 -2.73 28.41 -2.65
C LEU A 91 -1.98 29.51 -3.40
N ARG A 92 -0.72 29.29 -3.79
CA ARG A 92 0.08 30.23 -4.58
C ARG A 92 1.07 29.44 -5.46
N SER A 93 0.95 29.58 -6.78
CA SER A 93 1.89 28.98 -7.74
C SER A 93 3.35 29.41 -7.55
N ASP A 94 3.58 30.49 -6.79
CA ASP A 94 4.90 31.05 -6.48
C ASP A 94 5.31 30.85 -5.00
N ALA A 95 4.58 30.00 -4.25
CA ALA A 95 4.94 29.71 -2.86
C ALA A 95 5.97 28.57 -2.76
N PRO A 96 6.89 28.65 -1.77
CA PRO A 96 7.95 27.67 -1.59
C PRO A 96 7.40 26.27 -1.34
N VAL A 97 8.10 25.26 -1.87
CA VAL A 97 7.82 23.84 -1.66
C VAL A 97 7.78 23.57 -0.15
N LYS A 98 6.66 23.04 0.33
CA LYS A 98 6.51 22.67 1.74
C LYS A 98 7.14 21.31 1.95
N ARG A 99 8.24 21.27 2.72
CA ARG A 99 8.83 20.04 3.23
C ARG A 99 8.13 19.66 4.53
N ILE A 100 7.50 18.50 4.55
CA ILE A 100 6.95 17.88 5.76
C ILE A 100 7.86 16.73 6.13
N VAL A 101 8.35 16.73 7.37
CA VAL A 101 9.12 15.63 7.94
C VAL A 101 8.32 15.09 9.13
N VAL A 102 8.05 13.79 9.11
CA VAL A 102 7.43 13.07 10.21
C VAL A 102 8.41 11.99 10.63
N GLU A 103 8.80 12.01 11.90
CA GLU A 103 9.65 10.99 12.51
C GLU A 103 8.80 10.19 13.50
N GLU A 104 8.94 8.87 13.44
CA GLU A 104 8.24 7.96 14.32
C GLU A 104 9.16 6.81 14.71
N ASP A 105 9.09 6.40 15.97
CA ASP A 105 9.78 5.22 16.45
C ASP A 105 9.04 3.97 15.96
N VAL A 106 9.79 3.04 15.39
CA VAL A 106 9.25 1.83 14.78
C VAL A 106 9.86 0.61 15.46
N ALA A 107 8.99 -0.34 15.81
CA ALA A 107 9.41 -1.61 16.37
C ALA A 107 10.12 -2.46 15.31
N TRP A 108 11.00 -3.37 15.75
CA TRP A 108 11.75 -4.26 14.85
C TRP A 108 10.83 -5.03 13.88
N ASP A 109 9.69 -5.52 14.35
CA ASP A 109 8.76 -6.34 13.55
C ASP A 109 8.07 -5.56 12.42
N ASP A 110 7.97 -4.24 12.56
CA ASP A 110 7.37 -3.35 11.56
C ASP A 110 8.38 -2.83 10.53
N LEU A 111 9.67 -3.21 10.66
CA LEU A 111 10.70 -2.84 9.71
C LEU A 111 10.59 -3.64 8.39
N PRO A 112 10.83 -3.00 7.24
CA PRO A 112 10.90 -3.70 5.97
C PRO A 112 11.90 -4.86 6.03
N GLU A 113 11.52 -6.00 5.47
CA GLU A 113 12.35 -7.21 5.53
C GLU A 113 13.74 -7.01 4.92
N LYS A 114 13.84 -6.26 3.81
CA LYS A 114 15.12 -5.89 3.21
C LYS A 114 16.01 -5.10 4.17
N TYR A 115 15.43 -4.22 4.97
CA TYR A 115 16.16 -3.44 5.96
C TYR A 115 16.57 -4.28 7.18
N ARG A 116 15.70 -5.18 7.64
CA ARG A 116 16.05 -6.16 8.68
C ARG A 116 17.22 -7.04 8.24
N GLN A 117 17.20 -7.52 7.00
CA GLN A 117 18.28 -8.32 6.43
C GLN A 117 19.61 -7.53 6.35
N SER A 118 19.58 -6.26 5.93
CA SER A 118 20.80 -5.43 5.91
C SER A 118 21.33 -5.11 7.31
N LEU A 119 20.43 -4.99 8.31
CA LEU A 119 20.83 -4.80 9.71
C LEU A 119 21.46 -6.05 10.32
N VAL A 120 20.93 -7.24 9.99
CA VAL A 120 21.50 -8.54 10.41
C VAL A 120 22.83 -8.82 9.71
N ALA A 121 22.96 -8.43 8.43
CA ALA A 121 24.20 -8.56 7.67
C ALA A 121 25.34 -7.63 8.15
N GLY A 122 25.04 -6.69 9.05
CA GLY A 122 26.03 -5.77 9.63
C GLY A 122 26.28 -4.51 8.79
N ASP A 123 25.64 -4.36 7.63
CA ASP A 123 25.82 -3.21 6.73
C ASP A 123 25.30 -1.90 7.34
N GLY A 124 24.36 -1.97 8.30
CA GLY A 124 24.02 -0.87 9.22
C GLY A 124 23.56 0.46 8.61
N GLY A 125 23.49 0.56 7.29
CA GLY A 125 23.22 1.79 6.55
C GLY A 125 21.76 2.24 6.63
N SER A 126 21.46 3.41 6.09
CA SER A 126 20.08 3.90 5.96
C SER A 126 19.37 3.20 4.79
N TYR A 127 18.12 2.79 4.98
CA TYR A 127 17.29 2.26 3.90
C TYR A 127 16.30 3.34 3.44
N ARG A 128 16.44 3.78 2.20
CA ARG A 128 15.58 4.78 1.56
C ARG A 128 14.59 4.11 0.62
N MET A 129 13.31 4.40 0.80
CA MET A 129 12.24 3.93 -0.07
C MET A 129 11.45 5.12 -0.62
N ASP A 130 11.37 5.20 -1.95
CA ASP A 130 10.50 6.16 -2.64
C ASP A 130 9.06 5.63 -2.63
N VAL A 131 8.21 6.27 -1.82
CA VAL A 131 6.81 5.88 -1.62
C VAL A 131 5.97 6.32 -2.80
N THR A 132 6.30 7.43 -3.44
CA THR A 132 5.57 7.93 -4.61
C THR A 132 5.65 6.92 -5.73
N ARG A 133 6.87 6.46 -6.05
CA ARG A 133 7.09 5.47 -7.11
C ARG A 133 6.43 4.12 -6.81
N MET A 134 6.50 3.66 -5.56
CA MET A 134 5.87 2.40 -5.13
C MET A 134 4.34 2.47 -5.26
N ARG A 135 3.73 3.58 -4.85
CA ARG A 135 2.27 3.77 -4.93
C ARG A 135 1.78 3.98 -6.35
N ASP A 136 2.55 4.65 -7.20
CA ASP A 136 2.24 4.77 -8.62
C ASP A 136 2.19 3.37 -9.28
N GLN A 137 3.15 2.48 -8.97
CA GLN A 137 3.14 1.10 -9.47
C GLN A 137 1.96 0.27 -8.94
N GLU A 138 1.67 0.33 -7.63
CA GLU A 138 0.57 -0.44 -7.02
C GLU A 138 -0.83 0.00 -7.47
N LEU A 139 -0.98 1.23 -7.97
CA LEU A 139 -2.27 1.79 -8.40
C LEU A 139 -2.44 1.81 -9.94
N GLU A 140 -1.38 1.54 -10.68
CA GLU A 140 -1.41 1.32 -12.14
C GLU A 140 -1.72 -0.13 -12.51
N GLU A 141 -1.37 -1.11 -11.66
CA GLU A 141 -1.83 -2.52 -11.73
C GLU A 141 -3.29 -2.72 -11.28
#